data_AF-A0A7V3DXV8-F1
#
_entry.id   AF-A0A7V3DXV8-F1
#
_cell.length_a   1.000
_cell.length_b   1.000
_cell.length_c   1.000
_cell.angle_alpha   90.00
_cell.angle_beta   90.00
_cell.angle_gamma   90.00
#
_symmetry.space_group_name_H-M   'P 1'
#
loop_
_entity.id
_entity.type
_entity.pdbx_description
1 polymer ?
#
loop_
_entity_poly.entity_id
_entity_poly.type
_entity_poly.pdbx_seq_one_letter_code
_entity_poly.pdbx_strand_id
1 'polypeptide(L)'
;MNTPPTPSLPATPAAMLTAGRGWTLLILSWLIPGVGFLAVRRYARGLAILFLIETPFVIGAALKGVVLPPVWTAGDWGANIVNVLTFVTQMGNGLGGLLCLAGYAAQTSLFESFRQLPLFELASFYVMVSGGLNYFCVCNFHDRLMKPHAIEGA
;
A
#
# COMPACT_ATOMS: atom_id res chain seq x y z
N MET A 1 22.90 42.00 -31.05
CA MET A 1 21.51 41.87 -30.54
C MET A 1 21.44 40.49 -29.89
N ASN A 2 21.67 40.41 -28.57
CA ASN A 2 21.71 39.13 -27.87
C ASN A 2 20.27 38.75 -27.52
N THR A 3 19.75 37.69 -28.13
CA THR A 3 18.47 37.13 -27.70
C THR A 3 18.65 36.54 -26.30
N PRO A 4 17.74 36.81 -25.35
CA PRO A 4 17.80 36.16 -24.04
C PRO A 4 17.71 34.64 -24.21
N PRO A 5 18.42 33.86 -23.39
CA PRO A 5 18.34 32.40 -23.44
C PRO A 5 16.88 31.99 -23.19
N THR A 6 16.33 31.21 -24.11
CA THR A 6 15.03 30.56 -23.97
C THR A 6 15.01 29.83 -22.62
N PRO A 7 14.05 30.10 -21.73
CA PRO A 7 13.91 29.37 -20.48
C PRO A 7 13.74 27.89 -20.82
N SER A 8 14.64 27.02 -20.35
CA SER A 8 14.41 25.59 -20.42
C SER A 8 13.16 25.30 -19.58
N LEU A 9 12.12 24.76 -20.21
CA LEU A 9 10.93 24.30 -19.51
C LEU A 9 11.37 23.39 -18.36
N PRO A 10 10.79 23.51 -17.16
CA PRO A 10 11.09 22.61 -16.06
C PRO A 10 10.88 21.16 -16.54
N ALA A 11 11.82 20.29 -16.20
CA ALA A 11 11.84 18.90 -16.65
C ALA A 11 10.44 18.28 -16.48
N THR A 12 9.87 17.83 -17.60
CA THR A 12 8.52 17.26 -17.69
C THR A 12 8.34 16.19 -16.61
N PRO A 13 7.16 16.04 -15.99
CA PRO A 13 6.86 15.00 -14.99
C PRO A 13 7.23 13.58 -15.44
N ALA A 14 7.13 13.32 -16.75
CA ALA A 14 7.62 12.10 -17.39
C ALA A 14 9.13 11.87 -17.18
N ALA A 15 9.95 12.93 -17.15
CA ALA A 15 11.39 12.92 -16.87
C ALA A 15 11.71 12.51 -15.42
N MET A 16 10.86 12.88 -14.44
CA MET A 16 11.01 12.44 -13.05
C MET A 16 10.75 10.93 -12.87
N LEU A 17 9.88 10.35 -13.72
CA LEU A 17 9.63 8.90 -13.77
C LEU A 17 10.70 8.13 -14.57
N THR A 18 11.25 8.74 -15.63
CA THR A 18 12.36 8.14 -16.40
C THR A 18 13.68 8.11 -15.64
N ALA A 19 13.85 8.95 -14.61
CA ALA A 19 15.05 9.01 -13.77
C ALA A 19 15.10 7.97 -12.63
N GLY A 20 14.25 6.94 -12.62
CA GLY A 20 14.19 5.90 -11.56
C GLY A 20 13.58 6.36 -10.23
N ARG A 21 13.65 7.66 -9.92
CA ARG A 21 13.15 8.27 -8.67
C ARG A 21 11.64 8.14 -8.47
N GLY A 22 10.86 8.16 -9.55
CA GLY A 22 9.40 7.98 -9.48
C GLY A 22 8.98 6.59 -8.99
N TRP A 23 9.65 5.54 -9.47
CA TRP A 23 9.38 4.16 -9.02
C TRP A 23 9.75 3.95 -7.57
N THR A 24 10.86 4.53 -7.10
CA THR A 24 11.23 4.48 -5.68
C THR A 24 10.15 5.09 -4.79
N LEU A 25 9.59 6.24 -5.18
CA LEU A 25 8.50 6.88 -4.41
C LEU A 25 7.21 6.06 -4.41
N LEU A 26 6.88 5.37 -5.51
CA LEU A 26 5.73 4.47 -5.58
C LEU A 26 5.92 3.26 -4.65
N ILE A 27 7.09 2.61 -4.71
CA ILE A 27 7.43 1.47 -3.86
C ILE A 27 7.40 1.90 -2.39
N LEU A 28 8.00 3.04 -2.05
CA LEU A 28 7.98 3.57 -0.68
C LEU A 28 6.57 3.95 -0.22
N SER A 29 5.74 4.49 -1.11
CA SER A 29 4.35 4.83 -0.79
C SER A 29 3.46 3.60 -0.62
N TRP A 30 3.78 2.49 -1.30
CA TRP A 30 3.14 1.20 -1.05
C TRP A 30 3.64 0.60 0.26
N LEU A 31 4.96 0.61 0.49
CA LEU A 31 5.57 -0.01 1.65
C LEU A 31 5.14 0.67 2.95
N ILE A 32 5.12 2.00 2.98
CA ILE A 32 4.71 2.79 4.13
C ILE A 32 3.60 3.73 3.69
N PRO A 33 2.34 3.47 4.10
CA PRO A 33 1.20 4.28 3.73
C PRO A 33 1.44 5.78 4.01
N GLY A 34 1.16 6.62 3.01
CA GLY A 34 1.30 8.07 3.14
C GLY A 34 2.70 8.64 2.91
N VAL A 35 3.76 7.85 2.79
CA VAL A 35 5.14 8.35 2.56
C VAL A 35 5.26 9.16 1.27
N GLY A 36 4.52 8.80 0.22
CA GLY A 36 4.47 9.62 -1.00
C GLY A 36 4.04 11.06 -0.75
N PHE A 37 3.07 11.29 0.14
CA PHE A 37 2.60 12.64 0.50
C PHE A 37 3.55 13.36 1.46
N LEU A 38 4.21 12.62 2.35
CA LEU A 38 5.26 13.17 3.23
C LEU A 38 6.45 13.67 2.39
N ALA A 39 6.84 12.93 1.35
CA ALA A 39 7.92 13.31 0.45
C ALA A 39 7.65 14.60 -0.32
N VAL A 40 6.37 14.91 -0.60
CA VAL A 40 5.92 16.16 -1.24
C VAL A 40 5.53 17.22 -0.20
N ARG A 41 5.98 17.07 1.06
CA ARG A 41 5.74 18.01 2.18
C ARG A 41 4.28 18.25 2.54
N ARG A 42 3.37 17.35 2.14
CA ARG A 42 1.94 17.39 2.51
C ARG A 42 1.69 16.59 3.78
N TYR A 43 2.32 17.01 4.88
CA TYR A 43 2.40 16.24 6.13
C TYR A 43 1.03 15.85 6.70
N ALA A 44 0.09 16.78 6.81
CA ALA A 44 -1.24 16.50 7.35
C ALA A 44 -1.97 15.39 6.57
N ARG A 45 -1.88 15.43 5.24
CA ARG A 45 -2.47 14.39 4.38
C ARG A 45 -1.74 13.06 4.49
N GLY A 46 -0.41 13.08 4.50
CA GLY A 46 0.39 11.87 4.66
C GLY A 46 0.10 11.16 5.97
N LEU A 47 0.06 11.91 7.08
CA LEU A 47 -0.28 11.39 8.40
C LEU A 47 -1.73 10.88 8.46
N ALA A 48 -2.69 11.63 7.89
CA ALA A 48 -4.08 11.16 7.84
C ALA A 48 -4.21 9.81 7.11
N ILE A 49 -3.52 9.66 5.97
CA ILE A 49 -3.51 8.39 5.20
C ILE A 49 -2.85 7.27 6.02
N LEU A 50 -1.70 7.55 6.64
CA LEU A 50 -1.02 6.60 7.52
C LEU A 50 -1.95 6.09 8.61
N PHE A 51 -2.59 6.99 9.36
CA PHE A 51 -3.51 6.59 10.43
C PHE A 51 -4.74 5.85 9.91
N LEU A 52 -5.35 6.30 8.80
CA LEU A 52 -6.55 5.66 8.24
C LEU A 52 -6.29 4.23 7.74
N ILE A 53 -5.06 3.93 7.30
CA ILE A 53 -4.67 2.59 6.84
C ILE A 53 -4.15 1.76 8.00
N GLU A 54 -3.22 2.28 8.81
CA GLU A 54 -2.63 1.48 9.88
C GLU A 54 -3.62 1.16 11.01
N THR A 55 -4.65 1.99 11.25
CA THR A 55 -5.66 1.72 12.29
C THR A 55 -6.41 0.40 12.04
N PRO A 56 -7.07 0.18 10.88
CA PRO A 56 -7.70 -1.11 10.61
C PRO A 56 -6.69 -2.25 10.59
N PHE A 57 -5.46 -2.05 10.11
CA PHE A 57 -4.44 -3.11 10.19
C PHE A 57 -4.13 -3.52 11.63
N VAL A 58 -3.85 -2.54 12.51
CA VAL A 58 -3.54 -2.79 13.93
C VAL A 58 -4.72 -3.44 14.64
N ILE A 59 -5.95 -3.01 14.35
CA ILE A 59 -7.16 -3.66 14.89
C ILE A 59 -7.24 -5.11 14.41
N GLY A 60 -7.04 -5.36 13.11
CA GLY A 60 -7.00 -6.70 12.54
C GLY A 60 -5.93 -7.58 13.20
N ALA A 61 -4.69 -7.08 13.30
CA ALA A 61 -3.58 -7.78 13.93
C ALA A 61 -3.83 -8.06 15.42
N ALA A 62 -4.40 -7.11 16.16
CA ALA A 62 -4.77 -7.28 17.57
C ALA A 62 -5.84 -8.36 17.76
N LEU A 63 -6.78 -8.48 16.81
CA LEU A 63 -7.79 -9.53 16.76
C LEU A 63 -7.28 -10.86 16.18
N LYS A 64 -5.96 -11.01 16.02
CA LYS A 64 -5.29 -12.20 15.45
C LYS A 64 -5.60 -12.44 13.96
N GLY A 65 -5.97 -11.39 13.26
CA GLY A 65 -6.04 -11.35 11.80
C GLY A 65 -4.64 -11.17 11.23
N VAL A 66 -4.30 -12.01 10.27
CA VAL A 66 -2.99 -11.99 9.60
C VAL A 66 -3.18 -12.16 8.10
N VAL A 67 -2.12 -11.87 7.34
CA VAL A 67 -2.10 -12.19 5.91
C VAL A 67 -2.23 -13.70 5.73
N LEU A 68 -3.24 -14.13 4.98
CA LEU A 68 -3.47 -15.54 4.71
C LEU A 68 -2.72 -15.96 3.44
N PRO A 69 -1.68 -16.81 3.53
CA PRO A 69 -1.01 -17.29 2.33
C PRO A 69 -1.97 -18.14 1.51
N PRO A 70 -1.93 -18.02 0.17
CA PRO A 70 -2.81 -18.77 -0.71
C PRO A 70 -2.46 -20.26 -0.69
N VAL A 71 -3.48 -21.09 -0.78
CA VAL A 71 -3.33 -22.55 -0.94
C VAL A 71 -3.22 -22.85 -2.42
N TRP A 72 -2.12 -23.50 -2.83
CA TRP A 72 -1.84 -23.81 -4.23
C TRP A 72 -2.13 -25.27 -4.63
N THR A 73 -2.52 -26.10 -3.68
CA THR A 73 -2.76 -27.53 -3.90
C THR A 73 -4.04 -27.74 -4.72
N ALA A 74 -3.87 -28.14 -5.98
CA ALA A 74 -4.99 -28.46 -6.86
C ALA A 74 -5.84 -29.61 -6.27
N GLY A 75 -7.14 -29.39 -6.12
CA GLY A 75 -8.08 -30.36 -5.52
C GLY A 75 -8.46 -30.07 -4.07
N ASP A 76 -7.78 -29.13 -3.40
CA ASP A 76 -8.22 -28.60 -2.11
C ASP A 76 -9.26 -27.49 -2.31
N TRP A 77 -10.35 -27.51 -1.54
CA TRP A 77 -11.37 -26.45 -1.54
C TRP A 77 -10.78 -25.08 -1.16
N GLY A 78 -9.65 -25.07 -0.45
CA GLY A 78 -8.89 -23.86 -0.14
C GLY A 78 -8.17 -23.22 -1.33
N ALA A 79 -7.92 -23.97 -2.41
CA ALA A 79 -7.25 -23.50 -3.61
C ALA A 79 -8.25 -22.84 -4.59
N ASN A 80 -8.83 -21.72 -4.15
CA ASN A 80 -9.81 -20.97 -4.92
C ASN A 80 -9.35 -19.53 -5.20
N ILE A 81 -9.95 -18.92 -6.22
CA ILE A 81 -9.62 -17.55 -6.65
C ILE A 81 -9.85 -16.51 -5.56
N VAL A 82 -10.84 -16.72 -4.69
CA VAL A 82 -11.15 -15.79 -3.59
C VAL A 82 -10.01 -15.75 -2.58
N ASN A 83 -9.38 -16.89 -2.28
CA ASN A 83 -8.21 -16.97 -1.40
C ASN A 83 -7.02 -16.19 -1.98
N VAL A 84 -6.74 -16.36 -3.28
CA VAL A 84 -5.67 -15.62 -3.98
C VAL A 84 -5.95 -14.12 -3.98
N LEU A 85 -7.18 -13.70 -4.30
CA LEU A 85 -7.56 -12.28 -4.30
C LEU A 85 -7.50 -11.67 -2.89
N THR A 86 -7.88 -12.44 -1.88
CA THR A 86 -7.78 -12.04 -0.47
C THR A 86 -6.33 -11.79 -0.09
N PHE A 87 -5.44 -12.73 -0.40
CA PHE A 87 -4.00 -12.58 -0.18
C PHE A 87 -3.44 -11.35 -0.89
N VAL A 88 -3.71 -11.19 -2.19
CA VAL A 88 -3.22 -10.05 -2.98
C VAL A 88 -3.72 -8.73 -2.41
N THR A 89 -4.98 -8.66 -2.00
CA THR A 89 -5.56 -7.46 -1.38
C THR A 89 -4.91 -7.16 -0.04
N GLN A 90 -4.71 -8.15 0.82
CA GLN A 90 -4.04 -7.99 2.11
C GLN A 90 -2.57 -7.57 1.96
N MET A 91 -1.87 -8.09 0.95
CA MET A 91 -0.52 -7.64 0.56
C MET A 91 -0.48 -6.20 0.07
N GLY A 92 -1.63 -5.64 -0.33
CA GLY A 92 -1.80 -4.21 -0.57
C GLY A 92 -1.35 -3.35 0.61
N ASN A 93 -1.33 -3.87 1.85
CA ASN A 93 -0.93 -3.12 3.03
C ASN A 93 0.59 -2.87 3.14
N GLY A 94 1.38 -3.31 2.17
CA GLY A 94 2.81 -3.01 2.13
C GLY A 94 3.57 -3.67 3.26
N LEU A 95 4.25 -2.86 4.10
CA LEU A 95 5.08 -3.35 5.19
C LEU A 95 4.29 -4.19 6.19
N GLY A 96 3.06 -3.79 6.55
CA GLY A 96 2.22 -4.58 7.47
C GLY A 96 1.97 -5.99 6.93
N GLY A 97 1.68 -6.12 5.63
CA GLY A 97 1.49 -7.41 4.99
C GLY A 97 2.77 -8.25 4.93
N LEU A 98 3.91 -7.62 4.61
CA LEU A 98 5.22 -8.26 4.62
C LEU A 98 5.64 -8.74 6.01
N LEU A 99 5.35 -7.97 7.05
CA LEU A 99 5.61 -8.36 8.44
C LEU A 99 4.78 -9.56 8.86
N CYS A 100 3.50 -9.62 8.47
CA CYS A 100 2.68 -10.82 8.68
C CYS A 100 3.27 -12.04 7.96
N LEU A 101 3.69 -11.89 6.70
CA LEU A 101 4.26 -13.00 5.92
C LEU A 101 5.61 -13.47 6.48
N ALA A 102 6.46 -12.52 6.89
CA ALA A 102 7.72 -12.82 7.56
C ALA A 102 7.48 -13.52 8.91
N GLY A 103 6.49 -13.07 9.68
CA GLY A 103 6.09 -13.70 10.94
C GLY A 103 5.56 -15.11 10.76
N TYR A 104 4.80 -15.35 9.69
CA TYR A 104 4.35 -16.70 9.29
C TYR A 104 5.54 -17.59 8.91
N ALA A 105 6.46 -17.10 8.08
CA ALA A 105 7.64 -17.85 7.64
C ALA A 105 8.60 -18.18 8.81
N ALA A 106 8.77 -17.23 9.74
CA ALA A 106 9.60 -17.40 10.93
C ALA A 106 8.88 -18.09 12.10
N GLN A 107 7.62 -18.50 11.93
CA GLN A 107 6.80 -19.16 12.95
C GLN A 107 6.72 -18.36 14.27
N THR A 108 6.65 -17.03 14.16
CA THR A 108 6.56 -16.15 15.33
C THR A 108 5.12 -16.06 15.85
N SER A 109 4.96 -16.02 17.17
CA SER A 109 3.65 -15.92 17.84
C SER A 109 2.95 -14.55 17.66
N LEU A 110 3.68 -13.53 17.19
CA LEU A 110 3.14 -12.19 16.94
C LEU A 110 2.16 -12.17 15.77
N PHE A 111 2.35 -13.03 14.77
CA PHE A 111 1.51 -13.11 13.56
C PHE A 111 0.98 -14.53 13.33
N GLU A 112 0.65 -15.24 14.41
CA GLU A 112 0.02 -16.55 14.34
C GLU A 112 -1.49 -16.41 14.03
N SER A 113 -1.96 -17.11 13.00
CA SER A 113 -3.38 -17.11 12.63
C SER A 113 -4.19 -18.03 13.55
N PHE A 114 -5.09 -17.48 14.35
CA PHE A 114 -6.02 -18.27 15.15
C PHE A 114 -7.36 -18.41 14.43
N ARG A 115 -7.40 -19.24 13.38
CA ARG A 115 -8.60 -19.48 12.55
C ARG A 115 -9.82 -20.00 13.33
N GLN A 116 -9.60 -20.53 14.52
CA GLN A 116 -10.65 -21.08 15.39
C GLN A 116 -11.35 -20.00 16.24
N LEU A 117 -10.87 -18.76 16.24
CA LEU A 117 -11.53 -17.68 16.97
C LEU A 117 -12.75 -17.16 16.21
N PRO A 118 -13.89 -16.89 16.88
CA PRO A 118 -15.07 -16.32 16.23
C PRO A 118 -14.83 -14.96 15.54
N LEU A 119 -13.84 -14.21 16.03
CA LEU A 119 -13.46 -12.90 15.50
C LEU A 119 -12.46 -12.97 14.34
N PHE A 120 -11.99 -14.16 13.96
CA PHE A 120 -10.97 -14.33 12.94
C PHE A 120 -11.38 -13.74 11.59
N GLU A 121 -12.60 -14.04 11.12
CA GLU A 121 -13.11 -13.51 9.84
C GLU A 121 -13.19 -11.98 9.85
N LEU A 122 -13.62 -11.40 10.98
CA LEU A 122 -13.64 -9.96 11.18
C LEU A 122 -12.22 -9.37 11.16
N ALA A 123 -11.28 -10.04 11.82
CA ALA A 123 -9.88 -9.63 11.88
C ALA A 123 -9.23 -9.63 10.49
N SER A 124 -9.45 -10.70 9.70
CA SER A 124 -9.00 -10.79 8.31
C SER A 124 -9.66 -9.75 7.41
N PHE A 125 -10.92 -9.39 7.65
CA PHE A 125 -11.60 -8.30 6.95
C PHE A 125 -10.91 -6.95 7.19
N TYR A 126 -10.55 -6.63 8.44
CA TYR A 126 -9.82 -5.40 8.76
C TYR A 126 -8.46 -5.32 8.05
N VAL A 127 -7.68 -6.41 8.01
CA VAL A 127 -6.41 -6.47 7.28
C VAL A 127 -6.63 -6.28 5.78
N MET A 128 -7.69 -6.88 5.23
CA MET A 128 -8.05 -6.74 3.81
C MET A 128 -8.44 -5.30 3.46
N VAL A 129 -9.26 -4.65 4.30
CA VAL A 129 -9.64 -3.23 4.12
C VAL A 129 -8.41 -2.34 4.14
N SER A 130 -7.49 -2.55 5.08
CA SER A 130 -6.22 -1.81 5.14
C SER A 130 -5.45 -1.91 3.83
N GLY A 131 -5.28 -3.13 3.32
CA GLY A 131 -4.53 -3.35 2.08
C GLY A 131 -5.23 -2.76 0.84
N GLY A 132 -6.55 -2.85 0.76
CA GLY A 132 -7.33 -2.21 -0.30
C GLY A 132 -7.24 -0.68 -0.27
N LEU A 133 -7.32 -0.06 0.91
CA LEU A 133 -7.17 1.38 1.06
C LEU A 133 -5.76 1.87 0.66
N ASN A 134 -4.73 1.13 1.04
CA ASN A 134 -3.36 1.47 0.64
C ASN A 134 -3.17 1.35 -0.88
N TYR A 135 -3.71 0.30 -1.50
CA TYR A 135 -3.70 0.16 -2.96
C TYR A 135 -4.32 1.39 -3.66
N PHE A 136 -5.53 1.82 -3.25
CA PHE A 136 -6.16 3.01 -3.82
C PHE A 136 -5.34 4.28 -3.57
N CYS A 137 -4.69 4.41 -2.41
CA CYS A 137 -3.82 5.53 -2.11
C CYS A 137 -2.59 5.58 -3.01
N VAL A 138 -1.97 4.43 -3.28
CA VAL A 138 -0.84 4.31 -4.21
C VAL A 138 -1.27 4.65 -5.63
N CYS A 139 -2.42 4.15 -6.10
CA CYS A 139 -2.97 4.52 -7.41
C CYS A 139 -3.24 6.02 -7.52
N ASN A 140 -3.91 6.62 -6.53
CA ASN A 140 -4.14 8.07 -6.54
C ASN A 140 -2.83 8.88 -6.45
N PHE A 141 -1.79 8.36 -5.77
CA PHE A 141 -0.47 9.00 -5.77
C PHE A 141 0.22 8.87 -7.14
N HIS A 142 0.19 7.69 -7.75
CA HIS A 142 0.66 7.45 -9.11
C HIS A 142 0.01 8.39 -10.13
N ASP A 143 -1.32 8.53 -10.09
CA ASP A 143 -2.05 9.39 -11.00
C ASP A 143 -1.64 10.85 -10.87
N ARG A 144 -1.37 11.31 -9.63
CA ARG A 144 -0.86 12.67 -9.37
C ARG A 144 0.59 12.86 -9.84
N LEU A 145 1.41 11.82 -9.78
CA LEU A 145 2.77 11.85 -10.34
C LEU A 145 2.75 11.90 -11.87
N MET A 146 1.85 11.15 -12.50
CA MET A 146 1.70 11.08 -13.96
C MET A 146 1.01 12.31 -14.57
N LYS A 147 0.07 12.92 -13.84
CA LYS A 147 -0.70 14.10 -14.28
C LYS A 147 -0.64 15.23 -13.23
N PRO A 148 0.48 15.96 -13.11
CA PRO A 148 0.59 17.02 -12.11
C PRO A 148 -0.20 18.32 -12.40
N HIS A 149 -1.24 18.31 -13.23
CA HIS A 149 -1.98 19.51 -13.61
C HIS A 149 -3.46 19.41 -13.26
N ALA A 150 -3.86 20.08 -12.16
CA ALA A 150 -5.21 20.61 -11.90
C ALA A 150 -5.31 21.38 -10.54
N ILE A 151 -4.20 21.78 -9.90
CA ILE A 151 -4.24 22.62 -8.68
C ILE A 151 -3.51 23.94 -8.95
N GLU A 152 -3.93 24.61 -10.01
CA GLU A 152 -3.70 26.03 -10.25
C GLU A 152 -5.05 26.57 -10.71
N GLY A 153 -5.95 26.91 -9.76
CA GLY A 153 -7.27 27.42 -10.13
C GLY A 153 -8.43 27.19 -9.15
N ALA A 154 -8.18 26.95 -7.86
CA ALA A 154 -9.21 27.00 -6.82
C ALA A 154 -8.71 27.79 -5.62
#